data_AF-A0A538QN77-F1
#
_entry.id   AF-A0A538QN77-F1
#
_cell.length_a   1.000
_cell.length_b   1.000
_cell.length_c   1.000
_cell.angle_alpha   90.00
_cell.angle_beta   90.00
_cell.angle_gamma   90.00
#
_symmetry.space_group_name_H-M   'P 1'
#
loop_
_entity.id
_entity.type
_entity.pdbx_description
1 polymer ?
#
loop_
_entity_poly.entity_id
_entity_poly.type
_entity_poly.pdbx_seq_one_letter_code
_entity_poly.pdbx_strand_id
1 'polypeptide(L)'
;MTLPPGSQNPPADRTGWGGDGAPNPGALRDFMTGAIRQHYTKTLARVPGTDFRFASDAELDRIDQFMRRTGRSNELTLGTVVMSDTRAETGRTLFLQVGCDGCHGNAGANIGTANFNFNTGVESSRNPALAAFPHDGGFGTRANPDGSFGDGTFNVPPLIEAADTGPFFHTATSIVGAPAHNTATATTIEEAIAFYTTAAFRNAPNGFPIALNGTQIDDVGRFLRGLNAAFNAAIAIRRINAELAVVAQFHNTQLAIQRQLIRLANVEVGDAINVLSAVPNLDTASLTAFKNAATQLATARTTSVEADRVTALKAARTLLNQASTGIGKNLAYKIGEGSVMF
;
A
#
# COMPACT_ATOMS: atom_id res chain seq x y z
N MET A 1 27.80 0.89 6.76
CA MET A 1 26.85 1.39 7.78
C MET A 1 25.98 2.41 7.09
N THR A 2 24.70 2.11 6.96
CA THR A 2 23.65 3.07 6.60
C THR A 2 23.48 4.06 7.76
N LEU A 3 23.28 5.35 7.45
CA LEU A 3 23.07 6.39 8.46
C LEU A 3 21.59 6.42 8.91
N PRO A 4 21.25 7.03 10.05
CA PRO A 4 19.86 7.05 10.51
C PRO A 4 18.88 7.75 9.55
N PRO A 5 17.61 7.31 9.54
CA PRO A 5 16.45 8.07 9.05
C PRO A 5 16.52 9.58 9.29
N GLY A 6 16.24 10.38 8.26
CA GLY A 6 16.12 11.84 8.40
C GLY A 6 17.41 12.61 8.78
N SER A 7 18.57 11.94 8.82
CA SER A 7 19.88 12.59 9.00
C SER A 7 20.32 13.36 7.75
N GLN A 8 21.47 14.05 7.78
CA GLN A 8 21.98 14.83 6.64
C GLN A 8 22.25 13.97 5.38
N ASN A 9 22.46 12.66 5.53
CA ASN A 9 22.70 11.71 4.43
C ASN A 9 22.07 10.34 4.74
N PRO A 10 20.72 10.24 4.84
CA PRO A 10 20.06 9.00 5.18
C PRO A 10 20.12 8.01 4.00
N PRO A 11 19.72 6.72 4.19
CA PRO A 11 19.58 5.75 3.12
C PRO A 11 18.75 6.34 1.99
N ALA A 12 19.25 6.29 0.76
CA ALA A 12 18.78 7.12 -0.34
C ALA A 12 17.27 6.96 -0.63
N ASP A 13 16.78 5.72 -0.70
CA ASP A 13 15.37 5.43 -1.02
C ASP A 13 14.61 4.78 0.15
N ARG A 14 15.24 4.65 1.32
CA ARG A 14 14.58 4.27 2.59
C ARG A 14 13.77 2.96 2.48
N THR A 15 14.26 1.97 1.75
CA THR A 15 13.51 0.71 1.51
C THR A 15 13.49 -0.23 2.72
N GLY A 16 12.45 -1.04 2.85
CA GLY A 16 12.31 -2.03 3.94
C GLY A 16 11.75 -1.43 5.23
N TRP A 17 11.38 -2.30 6.18
CA TRP A 17 10.70 -1.87 7.42
C TRP A 17 11.55 -0.97 8.31
N GLY A 18 12.87 -1.17 8.39
CA GLY A 18 13.80 -0.25 9.07
C GLY A 18 14.20 0.96 8.23
N GLY A 19 13.83 1.03 6.94
CA GLY A 19 14.31 2.07 6.03
C GLY A 19 15.78 1.94 5.63
N ASP A 20 16.40 0.78 5.87
CA ASP A 20 17.78 0.41 5.57
C ASP A 20 17.92 -0.98 4.92
N GLY A 21 16.83 -1.50 4.35
CA GLY A 21 16.80 -2.82 3.71
C GLY A 21 17.66 -2.92 2.44
N ALA A 22 18.06 -1.80 1.85
CA ALA A 22 19.01 -1.77 0.75
C ALA A 22 20.45 -1.61 1.29
N PRO A 23 21.42 -2.40 0.79
CA PRO A 23 22.82 -2.27 1.16
C PRO A 23 23.43 -0.95 0.61
N ASN A 24 24.71 -0.73 0.92
CA ASN A 24 25.50 0.40 0.41
C ASN A 24 24.83 1.76 0.78
N PRO A 25 24.64 2.78 -0.10
CA PRO A 25 23.99 4.02 0.31
C PRO A 25 22.47 3.88 0.48
N GLY A 26 21.91 2.66 0.38
CA GLY A 26 20.49 2.41 0.62
C GLY A 26 19.58 2.82 -0.55
N ALA A 27 20.07 2.70 -1.78
CA ALA A 27 19.31 2.99 -2.98
C ALA A 27 18.39 1.80 -3.36
N LEU A 28 17.22 2.11 -3.93
CA LEU A 28 16.23 1.15 -4.39
C LEU A 28 16.83 0.15 -5.39
N ARG A 29 17.74 0.63 -6.25
CA ARG A 29 18.55 -0.19 -7.15
C ARG A 29 19.26 -1.34 -6.44
N ASP A 30 19.82 -1.09 -5.26
CA ASP A 30 20.64 -2.05 -4.54
C ASP A 30 19.80 -3.00 -3.66
N PHE A 31 18.51 -2.71 -3.45
CA PHE A 31 17.59 -3.52 -2.65
C PHE A 31 17.62 -5.00 -3.02
N MET A 32 17.63 -5.30 -4.34
CA MET A 32 17.68 -6.68 -4.83
C MET A 32 18.96 -7.42 -4.44
N THR A 33 20.08 -6.72 -4.23
CA THR A 33 21.33 -7.35 -3.76
C THR A 33 21.16 -7.93 -2.36
N GLY A 34 20.49 -7.21 -1.46
CA GLY A 34 20.14 -7.70 -0.13
C GLY A 34 19.14 -8.85 -0.20
N ALA A 35 18.06 -8.68 -0.97
CA ALA A 35 17.00 -9.67 -1.11
C ALA A 35 17.52 -11.01 -1.66
N ILE A 36 18.37 -10.99 -2.70
CA ILE A 36 18.99 -12.20 -3.26
C ILE A 36 19.81 -12.94 -2.21
N ARG A 37 20.67 -12.23 -1.49
CA ARG A 37 21.53 -12.82 -0.46
C ARG A 37 20.74 -13.45 0.68
N GLN A 38 19.58 -12.88 1.02
CA GLN A 38 18.80 -13.28 2.19
C GLN A 38 17.74 -14.35 1.86
N HIS A 39 17.06 -14.24 0.72
CA HIS A 39 15.83 -14.99 0.43
C HIS A 39 15.91 -15.91 -0.79
N TYR A 40 16.82 -15.67 -1.74
CA TYR A 40 16.89 -16.44 -3.00
C TYR A 40 18.08 -17.40 -3.05
N THR A 41 18.37 -18.05 -1.92
CA THR A 41 19.50 -18.95 -1.75
C THR A 41 19.05 -20.41 -1.75
N LYS A 42 19.76 -21.29 -2.47
CA LYS A 42 19.47 -22.74 -2.47
C LYS A 42 19.59 -23.38 -1.09
N THR A 43 20.50 -22.88 -0.26
CA THR A 43 20.72 -23.36 1.11
C THR A 43 20.92 -22.19 2.08
N LEU A 44 20.82 -22.47 3.39
CA LEU A 44 21.08 -21.48 4.45
C LEU A 44 22.57 -21.13 4.62
N ALA A 45 23.48 -21.79 3.89
CA ALA A 45 24.91 -21.43 3.89
C ALA A 45 25.17 -20.10 3.17
N ARG A 46 24.28 -19.71 2.23
CA ARG A 46 24.29 -18.41 1.54
C ARG A 46 25.64 -18.05 0.90
N VAL A 47 26.23 -19.00 0.18
CA VAL A 47 27.51 -18.82 -0.52
C VAL A 47 27.28 -18.31 -1.95
N PRO A 48 27.77 -17.09 -2.30
CA PRO A 48 27.70 -16.58 -3.67
C PRO A 48 28.39 -17.53 -4.67
N GLY A 49 27.80 -17.69 -5.86
CA GLY A 49 28.28 -18.59 -6.91
C GLY A 49 27.86 -20.06 -6.75
N THR A 50 27.52 -20.48 -5.52
CA THR A 50 27.04 -21.84 -5.22
C THR A 50 25.54 -21.85 -4.97
N ASP A 51 25.12 -21.09 -3.96
CA ASP A 51 23.73 -21.04 -3.49
C ASP A 51 22.89 -20.02 -4.26
N PHE A 52 23.51 -18.98 -4.82
CA PHE A 52 22.86 -17.94 -5.61
C PHE A 52 23.88 -17.20 -6.48
N ARG A 53 23.40 -16.46 -7.49
CA ARG A 53 24.18 -15.42 -8.18
C ARG A 53 23.61 -14.06 -7.82
N PHE A 54 24.45 -13.04 -7.73
CA PHE A 54 23.94 -11.68 -7.73
C PHE A 54 23.36 -11.32 -9.10
N ALA A 55 22.45 -10.35 -9.10
CA ALA A 55 22.03 -9.69 -10.33
C ALA A 55 23.22 -8.94 -10.94
N SER A 56 23.29 -8.93 -12.27
CA SER A 56 24.18 -8.03 -13.01
C SER A 56 23.72 -6.59 -12.91
N ASP A 57 24.59 -5.62 -13.19
CA ASP A 57 24.23 -4.20 -13.17
C ASP A 57 23.05 -3.89 -14.09
N ALA A 58 23.04 -4.49 -15.28
CA ALA A 58 21.94 -4.30 -16.23
C ALA A 58 20.62 -4.92 -15.76
N GLU A 59 20.64 -5.94 -14.89
CA GLU A 59 19.43 -6.47 -14.25
C GLU A 59 18.96 -5.55 -13.12
N LEU A 60 19.89 -5.04 -12.30
CA LEU A 60 19.59 -4.08 -11.23
C LEU A 60 18.98 -2.78 -11.78
N ASP A 61 19.54 -2.22 -12.85
CA ASP A 61 19.04 -1.00 -13.49
C ASP A 61 17.61 -1.16 -14.02
N ARG A 62 17.31 -2.31 -14.63
CA ARG A 62 15.97 -2.62 -15.15
C ARG A 62 14.95 -2.77 -14.03
N ILE A 63 15.33 -3.42 -12.94
CA ILE A 63 14.45 -3.59 -11.78
C ILE A 63 14.24 -2.25 -11.08
N ASP A 64 15.26 -1.41 -10.90
CA ASP A 64 15.10 -0.05 -10.35
C ASP A 64 14.12 0.77 -11.21
N GLN A 65 14.32 0.77 -12.53
CA GLN A 65 13.43 1.46 -13.47
C GLN A 65 11.99 0.94 -13.37
N PHE A 66 11.81 -0.37 -13.25
CA PHE A 66 10.50 -0.98 -13.08
C PHE A 66 9.85 -0.53 -11.77
N MET A 67 10.53 -0.71 -10.63
CA MET A 67 10.00 -0.35 -9.31
C MET A 67 9.62 1.12 -9.20
N ARG A 68 10.44 2.04 -9.74
CA ARG A 68 10.13 3.49 -9.76
C ARG A 68 8.96 3.88 -10.65
N ARG A 69 8.53 2.98 -11.54
CA ARG A 69 7.38 3.19 -12.44
C ARG A 69 6.15 2.39 -12.01
N THR A 70 6.22 1.64 -10.92
CA THR A 70 5.09 0.88 -10.38
C THR A 70 4.36 1.72 -9.32
N GLY A 71 3.04 1.57 -9.25
CA GLY A 71 2.18 2.32 -8.34
C GLY A 71 1.92 3.76 -8.78
N ARG A 72 1.72 4.65 -7.79
CA ARG A 72 1.50 6.09 -7.99
C ARG A 72 2.81 6.88 -8.00
N SER A 73 2.80 7.99 -8.75
CA SER A 73 3.94 8.91 -8.90
C SER A 73 3.67 10.32 -8.38
N ASN A 74 2.53 10.52 -7.72
CA ASN A 74 2.18 11.75 -7.04
C ASN A 74 1.58 11.46 -5.66
N GLU A 75 1.68 12.46 -4.80
CA GLU A 75 0.95 12.53 -3.55
C GLU A 75 -0.38 13.27 -3.74
N LEU A 76 -1.30 13.03 -2.82
CA LEU A 76 -2.49 13.85 -2.65
C LEU A 76 -2.20 15.03 -1.72
N THR A 77 -3.11 15.99 -1.70
CA THR A 77 -3.18 17.02 -0.66
C THR A 77 -4.48 16.82 0.11
N LEU A 78 -4.43 16.08 1.23
CA LEU A 78 -5.63 15.64 1.96
C LEU A 78 -6.47 16.79 2.49
N GLY A 79 -5.88 17.96 2.76
CA GLY A 79 -6.61 19.17 3.13
C GLY A 79 -7.56 19.68 2.04
N THR A 80 -7.37 19.27 0.79
CA THR A 80 -8.24 19.62 -0.36
C THR A 80 -9.16 18.49 -0.80
N VAL A 81 -8.91 17.26 -0.34
CA VAL A 81 -9.77 16.11 -0.61
C VAL A 81 -11.12 16.33 0.08
N VAL A 82 -12.20 15.96 -0.60
CA VAL A 82 -13.56 15.97 -0.04
C VAL A 82 -14.21 14.64 -0.36
N MET A 83 -14.54 13.87 0.67
CA MET A 83 -15.21 12.57 0.53
C MET A 83 -16.72 12.77 0.37
N SER A 84 -17.35 11.91 -0.43
CA SER A 84 -18.81 11.94 -0.63
C SER A 84 -19.56 11.25 0.50
N ASP A 85 -19.05 10.13 1.02
CA ASP A 85 -19.57 9.49 2.23
C ASP A 85 -19.30 10.37 3.45
N THR A 86 -20.35 10.71 4.21
CA THR A 86 -20.26 11.65 5.33
C THR A 86 -19.40 11.12 6.48
N ARG A 87 -19.35 9.80 6.68
CA ARG A 87 -18.51 9.18 7.70
C ARG A 87 -17.05 9.10 7.24
N ALA A 88 -16.80 8.82 5.96
CA ALA A 88 -15.46 8.94 5.38
C ALA A 88 -14.94 10.39 5.44
N GLU A 89 -15.78 11.40 5.22
CA GLU A 89 -15.39 12.81 5.33
C GLU A 89 -15.07 13.21 6.79
N THR A 90 -15.85 12.67 7.73
CA THR A 90 -15.55 12.78 9.17
C THR A 90 -14.19 12.12 9.48
N GLY A 91 -13.94 10.94 8.94
CA GLY A 91 -12.67 10.21 9.07
C GLY A 91 -11.47 10.98 8.52
N ARG A 92 -11.60 11.59 7.34
CA ARG A 92 -10.58 12.46 6.75
C ARG A 92 -10.24 13.63 7.67
N THR A 93 -11.27 14.28 8.21
CA THR A 93 -11.10 15.41 9.14
C THR A 93 -10.39 14.97 10.41
N LEU A 94 -10.80 13.85 11.00
CA LEU A 94 -10.15 13.27 12.18
C LEU A 94 -8.67 12.95 11.90
N PHE A 95 -8.37 12.30 10.77
CA PHE A 95 -7.01 11.94 10.37
C PHE A 95 -6.06 13.16 10.37
N LEU A 96 -6.53 14.31 9.86
CA LEU A 96 -5.76 15.55 9.81
C LEU A 96 -5.62 16.23 11.17
N GLN A 97 -6.57 16.01 12.10
CA GLN A 97 -6.64 16.74 13.37
C GLN A 97 -5.97 16.01 14.55
N VAL A 98 -6.05 14.68 14.58
CA VAL A 98 -5.62 13.89 15.75
C VAL A 98 -4.15 13.46 15.69
N GLY A 99 -3.42 13.89 14.67
CA GLY A 99 -1.97 13.69 14.54
C GLY A 99 -1.54 12.56 13.60
N CYS A 100 -2.47 11.82 12.97
CA CYS A 100 -2.12 10.78 11.99
C CYS A 100 -1.29 11.34 10.83
N ASP A 101 -1.70 12.51 10.30
CA ASP A 101 -1.02 13.23 9.23
C ASP A 101 0.40 13.71 9.62
N GLY A 102 0.69 13.81 10.92
CA GLY A 102 2.00 14.20 11.42
C GLY A 102 3.10 13.19 11.11
N CYS A 103 2.77 11.90 11.02
CA CYS A 103 3.70 10.83 10.60
C CYS A 103 3.39 10.36 9.17
N HIS A 104 2.11 10.22 8.84
CA HIS A 104 1.63 9.77 7.54
C HIS A 104 1.24 10.97 6.66
N GLY A 105 2.17 11.89 6.41
CA GLY A 105 1.89 13.13 5.68
C GLY A 105 1.13 12.91 4.36
N ASN A 106 -0.06 13.50 4.26
CA ASN A 106 -1.05 13.30 3.20
C ASN A 106 -1.40 11.84 2.88
N ALA A 107 -1.34 10.94 3.88
CA ALA A 107 -1.39 9.49 3.73
C ALA A 107 -0.29 8.89 2.82
N GLY A 108 0.72 9.68 2.43
CA GLY A 108 1.81 9.31 1.55
C GLY A 108 3.09 8.86 2.27
N ALA A 109 3.11 8.92 3.60
CA ALA A 109 4.23 8.59 4.49
C ALA A 109 5.44 9.55 4.51
N ASN A 110 5.49 10.53 3.62
CA ASN A 110 6.53 11.54 3.60
C ASN A 110 6.11 12.79 4.37
N ILE A 111 7.00 13.31 5.21
CA ILE A 111 6.87 14.62 5.83
C ILE A 111 7.83 15.55 5.07
N GLY A 112 7.26 16.43 4.24
CA GLY A 112 8.05 17.21 3.27
C GLY A 112 8.70 16.30 2.22
N THR A 113 10.02 16.34 2.10
CA THR A 113 10.78 15.53 1.12
C THR A 113 11.41 14.27 1.72
N ALA A 114 11.08 13.93 2.98
CA ALA A 114 11.72 12.85 3.71
C ALA A 114 10.73 11.87 4.31
N ASN A 115 11.17 10.61 4.36
CA ASN A 115 10.48 9.51 5.04
C ASN A 115 11.25 9.19 6.32
N PHE A 116 10.54 9.14 7.46
CA PHE A 116 11.13 9.02 8.79
C PHE A 116 10.84 7.66 9.41
N ASN A 117 11.62 7.30 10.44
CA ASN A 117 11.29 6.17 11.29
C ASN A 117 10.76 6.63 12.64
N PHE A 118 9.88 5.81 13.21
CA PHE A 118 9.34 6.00 14.54
C PHE A 118 9.28 4.67 15.31
N ASN A 119 9.46 4.74 16.62
CA ASN A 119 9.08 3.67 17.54
C ASN A 119 7.68 3.98 18.10
N THR A 120 6.68 3.34 17.50
CA THR A 120 5.27 3.48 17.88
C THR A 120 4.82 2.44 18.91
N GLY A 121 5.73 1.63 19.44
CA GLY A 121 5.42 0.60 20.45
C GLY A 121 4.81 -0.69 19.88
N VAL A 122 4.72 -0.82 18.55
CA VAL A 122 4.21 -2.04 17.86
C VAL A 122 4.91 -3.30 18.36
N GLU A 123 6.24 -3.28 18.46
CA GLU A 123 7.05 -4.41 18.94
C GLU A 123 6.74 -4.84 20.39
N SER A 124 6.21 -3.92 21.21
CA SER A 124 5.79 -4.23 22.59
C SER A 124 4.41 -4.90 22.66
N SER A 125 3.65 -4.89 21.56
CA SER A 125 2.31 -5.45 21.44
C SER A 125 2.26 -6.65 20.49
N ARG A 126 3.37 -7.34 20.31
CA ARG A 126 3.47 -8.51 19.43
C ARG A 126 2.47 -9.60 19.82
N ASN A 127 1.97 -10.30 18.81
CA ASN A 127 1.18 -11.50 18.99
C ASN A 127 1.95 -12.51 19.87
N PRO A 128 1.34 -13.07 20.95
CA PRO A 128 1.99 -14.04 21.82
C PRO A 128 2.56 -15.27 21.10
N ALA A 129 2.01 -15.64 19.94
CA ALA A 129 2.56 -16.72 19.11
C ALA A 129 4.00 -16.45 18.62
N LEU A 130 4.44 -15.18 18.67
CA LEU A 130 5.79 -14.77 18.30
C LEU A 130 6.77 -14.77 19.48
N ALA A 131 6.37 -15.17 20.69
CA ALA A 131 7.20 -15.09 21.89
C ALA A 131 8.54 -15.84 21.78
N ALA A 132 8.61 -16.90 20.98
CA ALA A 132 9.83 -17.68 20.74
C ALA A 132 10.77 -17.06 19.68
N PHE A 133 10.33 -16.03 18.95
CA PHE A 133 11.11 -15.35 17.94
C PHE A 133 11.76 -14.09 18.52
N PRO A 134 13.00 -13.74 18.12
CA PRO A 134 13.61 -12.47 18.48
C PRO A 134 12.68 -11.28 18.19
N HIS A 135 12.85 -10.21 18.94
CA HIS A 135 12.25 -8.92 18.59
C HIS A 135 12.88 -8.40 17.30
N ASP A 136 12.08 -7.68 16.51
CA ASP A 136 12.60 -6.88 15.42
C ASP A 136 13.06 -5.54 15.99
N GLY A 137 14.34 -5.22 15.84
CA GLY A 137 14.90 -3.98 16.35
C GLY A 137 14.84 -2.83 15.34
N GLY A 138 14.28 -3.05 14.15
CA GLY A 138 14.12 -2.01 13.14
C GLY A 138 15.45 -1.54 12.55
N PHE A 139 15.65 -0.23 12.47
CA PHE A 139 16.79 0.36 11.77
C PHE A 139 18.14 0.04 12.44
N GLY A 140 19.10 -0.40 11.63
CA GLY A 140 20.50 -0.58 12.00
C GLY A 140 20.84 -1.97 12.51
N THR A 141 22.10 -2.13 12.94
CA THR A 141 22.69 -3.45 13.30
C THR A 141 23.18 -3.52 14.74
N ARG A 142 22.77 -2.54 15.57
CA ARG A 142 23.16 -2.50 16.98
C ARG A 142 22.47 -3.65 17.72
N ALA A 143 23.25 -4.56 18.31
CA ALA A 143 22.70 -5.62 19.15
C ALA A 143 22.08 -5.03 20.44
N ASN A 144 20.89 -5.51 20.78
CA ASN A 144 20.17 -5.14 21.99
C ASN A 144 20.11 -6.30 23.00
N PRO A 145 19.91 -6.03 24.30
CA PRO A 145 19.83 -7.08 25.32
C PRO A 145 18.69 -8.09 25.13
N ASP A 146 17.65 -7.73 24.38
CA ASP A 146 16.53 -8.60 24.03
C ASP A 146 16.80 -9.51 22.81
N GLY A 147 18.03 -9.48 22.27
CA GLY A 147 18.46 -10.26 21.11
C GLY A 147 18.08 -9.66 19.76
N SER A 148 17.41 -8.51 19.73
CA SER A 148 17.13 -7.77 18.50
C SER A 148 18.36 -7.01 17.98
N PHE A 149 18.28 -6.55 16.73
CA PHE A 149 19.26 -5.65 16.13
C PHE A 149 18.56 -4.39 15.63
N GLY A 150 19.07 -3.22 16.03
CA GLY A 150 18.59 -1.92 15.58
C GLY A 150 18.33 -0.94 16.73
N ASP A 151 17.68 0.19 16.42
CA ASP A 151 17.37 1.27 17.37
C ASP A 151 15.90 1.32 17.83
N GLY A 152 15.11 0.32 17.42
CA GLY A 152 13.68 0.17 17.73
C GLY A 152 12.76 0.99 16.83
N THR A 153 13.28 1.70 15.83
CA THR A 153 12.48 2.57 14.96
C THR A 153 12.22 1.93 13.59
N PHE A 154 11.01 2.14 13.06
CA PHE A 154 10.57 1.60 11.78
C PHE A 154 10.06 2.69 10.86
N ASN A 155 10.29 2.50 9.57
CA ASN A 155 9.93 3.39 8.51
C ASN A 155 8.41 3.45 8.29
N VAL A 156 7.88 4.64 8.03
CA VAL A 156 6.43 4.84 7.86
C VAL A 156 5.97 4.34 6.49
N PRO A 157 4.98 3.44 6.40
CA PRO A 157 4.40 3.01 5.12
C PRO A 157 3.30 3.98 4.62
N PRO A 158 3.11 4.11 3.29
CA PRO A 158 1.99 4.86 2.73
C PRO A 158 0.65 4.19 3.07
N LEU A 159 -0.41 5.00 3.18
CA LEU A 159 -1.76 4.56 3.56
C LEU A 159 -2.80 4.68 2.44
N ILE A 160 -2.47 5.37 1.33
CA ILE A 160 -3.39 5.55 0.19
C ILE A 160 -3.87 4.20 -0.34
N GLU A 161 -2.97 3.22 -0.44
CA GLU A 161 -3.21 1.88 -0.99
C GLU A 161 -3.29 0.78 0.08
N ALA A 162 -3.43 1.11 1.36
CA ALA A 162 -3.18 0.13 2.42
C ALA A 162 -4.40 -0.74 2.83
N ALA A 163 -5.63 -0.34 2.49
CA ALA A 163 -6.82 -0.97 3.08
C ALA A 163 -7.07 -2.42 2.60
N ASP A 164 -6.42 -2.87 1.53
CA ASP A 164 -6.41 -4.24 1.01
C ASP A 164 -5.08 -5.00 1.23
N THR A 165 -4.11 -4.42 1.94
CA THR A 165 -2.76 -5.00 2.11
C THR A 165 -2.55 -5.66 3.48
N GLY A 166 -3.62 -5.94 4.21
CA GLY A 166 -3.54 -6.62 5.50
C GLY A 166 -2.86 -8.01 5.42
N PRO A 167 -2.35 -8.54 6.54
CA PRO A 167 -2.35 -7.95 7.88
C PRO A 167 -1.40 -6.77 8.02
N PHE A 168 -1.58 -5.98 9.08
CA PHE A 168 -0.90 -4.70 9.27
C PHE A 168 0.29 -4.76 10.22
N PHE A 169 1.12 -3.72 10.15
CA PHE A 169 2.40 -3.53 10.83
C PHE A 169 3.53 -4.43 10.30
N HIS A 170 4.75 -4.20 10.77
CA HIS A 170 5.94 -4.98 10.37
C HIS A 170 5.98 -6.37 11.04
N THR A 171 5.18 -6.58 12.10
CA THR A 171 4.98 -7.85 12.80
C THR A 171 3.50 -8.06 13.10
N ALA A 172 3.07 -9.33 13.27
CA ALA A 172 1.72 -9.62 13.71
C ALA A 172 1.47 -9.00 15.10
N THR A 173 0.64 -7.96 15.16
CA THR A 173 0.45 -7.11 16.33
C THR A 173 -0.92 -7.34 16.96
N SER A 174 -0.95 -7.57 18.27
CA SER A 174 -2.18 -7.65 19.06
C SER A 174 -2.66 -6.26 19.46
N ILE A 175 -3.96 -6.03 19.32
CA ILE A 175 -4.63 -4.78 19.66
C ILE A 175 -5.39 -5.00 20.95
N VAL A 176 -4.86 -4.47 22.06
CA VAL A 176 -5.42 -4.66 23.40
C VAL A 176 -5.57 -3.30 24.10
N GLY A 177 -6.76 -3.07 24.67
CA GLY A 177 -7.09 -1.84 25.39
C GLY A 177 -7.60 -0.71 24.49
N ALA A 178 -7.91 -0.99 23.23
CA ALA A 178 -8.60 -0.05 22.34
C ALA A 178 -10.11 0.00 22.68
N PRO A 179 -10.83 1.11 22.41
CA PRO A 179 -12.26 1.22 22.67
C PRO A 179 -13.12 0.38 21.71
N ALA A 180 -12.56 -0.05 20.58
CA ALA A 180 -13.12 -1.02 19.63
C ALA A 180 -11.98 -1.82 18.99
N HIS A 181 -12.32 -2.89 18.25
CA HIS A 181 -11.34 -3.68 17.47
C HIS A 181 -10.20 -4.31 18.29
N ASN A 182 -10.51 -4.82 19.49
CA ASN A 182 -9.55 -5.60 20.27
C ASN A 182 -9.39 -6.98 19.62
N THR A 183 -8.22 -7.27 19.08
CA THR A 183 -7.96 -8.47 18.28
C THR A 183 -6.54 -8.98 18.51
N ALA A 184 -6.30 -10.27 18.31
CA ALA A 184 -4.97 -10.87 18.44
C ALA A 184 -4.03 -10.48 17.28
N THR A 185 -4.58 -10.09 16.12
CA THR A 185 -3.81 -9.68 14.95
C THR A 185 -4.63 -8.67 14.15
N ALA A 186 -4.04 -7.50 13.85
CA ALA A 186 -4.68 -6.50 12.99
C ALA A 186 -4.69 -6.97 11.53
N THR A 187 -5.86 -7.42 11.08
CA THR A 187 -6.13 -7.91 9.72
C THR A 187 -6.94 -6.91 8.89
N THR A 188 -7.64 -5.98 9.54
CA THR A 188 -8.36 -4.88 8.89
C THR A 188 -7.72 -3.52 9.21
N ILE A 189 -7.97 -2.53 8.35
CA ILE A 189 -7.42 -1.19 8.53
C ILE A 189 -7.96 -0.53 9.81
N GLU A 190 -9.20 -0.81 10.20
CA GLU A 190 -9.81 -0.35 11.45
C GLU A 190 -9.10 -0.93 12.68
N GLU A 191 -8.76 -2.22 12.65
CA GLU A 191 -7.95 -2.86 13.71
C GLU A 191 -6.56 -2.21 13.80
N ALA A 192 -5.94 -1.88 12.68
CA ALA A 192 -4.67 -1.16 12.66
C ALA A 192 -4.79 0.27 13.22
N ILE A 193 -5.86 1.00 12.88
CA ILE A 193 -6.14 2.34 13.45
C ILE A 193 -6.36 2.25 14.96
N ALA A 194 -7.05 1.21 15.43
CA ALA A 194 -7.34 1.02 16.86
C ALA A 194 -6.08 0.89 17.72
N PHE A 195 -4.98 0.35 17.19
CA PHE A 195 -3.67 0.31 17.86
C PHE A 195 -3.26 1.67 18.44
N TYR A 196 -3.45 2.74 17.67
CA TYR A 196 -3.02 4.09 18.03
C TYR A 196 -3.81 4.70 19.20
N THR A 197 -4.91 4.08 19.61
CA THR A 197 -5.68 4.49 20.80
C THR A 197 -5.23 3.76 22.08
N THR A 198 -4.32 2.79 21.97
CA THR A 198 -3.91 1.94 23.09
C THR A 198 -2.85 2.58 23.97
N ALA A 199 -2.68 2.03 25.18
CA ALA A 199 -1.58 2.40 26.07
C ALA A 199 -0.20 2.07 25.48
N ALA A 200 -0.10 1.03 24.64
CA ALA A 200 1.15 0.63 24.02
C ALA A 200 1.68 1.71 23.09
N PHE A 201 0.82 2.26 22.22
CA PHE A 201 1.19 3.42 21.41
C PHE A 201 1.49 4.64 22.27
N ARG A 202 0.56 5.04 23.14
CA ARG A 202 0.69 6.27 23.96
C ARG A 202 1.99 6.33 24.77
N ASN A 203 2.41 5.19 25.31
CA ASN A 203 3.58 5.10 26.18
C ASN A 203 4.90 4.79 25.40
N ALA A 204 4.83 4.63 24.07
CA ALA A 204 6.00 4.37 23.24
C ALA A 204 6.90 5.61 23.11
N PRO A 205 8.18 5.46 22.72
CA PRO A 205 9.11 6.59 22.58
C PRO A 205 8.64 7.71 21.63
N ASN A 206 7.96 7.35 20.53
CA ASN A 206 7.33 8.32 19.62
C ASN A 206 5.80 8.34 19.74
N GLY A 207 5.29 7.79 20.84
CA GLY A 207 3.89 7.77 21.19
C GLY A 207 3.37 9.11 21.66
N PHE A 208 2.07 9.33 21.45
CA PHE A 208 1.34 10.45 22.03
C PHE A 208 -0.14 10.07 22.21
N PRO A 209 -0.92 10.80 23.02
CA PRO A 209 -2.34 10.49 23.19
C PRO A 209 -3.13 10.73 21.89
N ILE A 210 -3.79 9.69 21.38
CA ILE A 210 -4.81 9.80 20.33
C ILE A 210 -6.12 9.27 20.92
N ALA A 211 -7.09 10.17 21.08
CA ALA A 211 -8.39 9.85 21.65
C ALA A 211 -9.44 9.72 20.54
N LEU A 212 -9.60 8.52 20.00
CA LEU A 212 -10.70 8.15 19.11
C LEU A 212 -11.60 7.13 19.82
N ASN A 213 -12.91 7.31 19.74
CA ASN A 213 -13.85 6.25 20.12
C ASN A 213 -14.04 5.24 18.98
N GLY A 214 -14.78 4.16 19.22
CA GLY A 214 -15.00 3.10 18.21
C GLY A 214 -15.59 3.60 16.89
N THR A 215 -16.59 4.49 16.95
CA THR A 215 -17.19 5.07 15.74
C THR A 215 -16.20 5.92 14.95
N GLN A 216 -15.36 6.69 15.64
CA GLN A 216 -14.34 7.53 15.02
C GLN A 216 -13.21 6.69 14.39
N ILE A 217 -12.85 5.55 14.99
CA ILE A 217 -11.94 4.58 14.38
C ILE A 217 -12.50 4.07 13.06
N ASP A 218 -13.78 3.65 13.04
CA ASP A 218 -14.45 3.19 11.83
C ASP A 218 -14.54 4.29 10.75
N ASP A 219 -14.74 5.55 11.15
CA ASP A 219 -14.81 6.69 10.23
C ASP A 219 -13.46 6.91 9.52
N VAL A 220 -12.36 6.86 10.27
CA VAL A 220 -11.00 6.91 9.69
C VAL A 220 -10.76 5.70 8.78
N GLY A 221 -11.24 4.51 9.16
CA GLY A 221 -11.19 3.32 8.31
C GLY A 221 -11.91 3.51 6.99
N ARG A 222 -13.14 4.04 7.02
CA ARG A 222 -13.92 4.40 5.81
C ARG A 222 -13.18 5.37 4.91
N PHE A 223 -12.53 6.37 5.48
CA PHE A 223 -11.71 7.32 4.73
C PHE A 223 -10.58 6.61 3.96
N LEU A 224 -9.77 5.79 4.64
CA LEU A 224 -8.66 5.08 4.01
C LEU A 224 -9.12 4.05 2.97
N ARG A 225 -10.26 3.39 3.21
CA ARG A 225 -10.93 2.51 2.22
C ARG A 225 -11.33 3.27 0.96
N GLY A 226 -11.86 4.48 1.11
CA GLY A 226 -12.19 5.35 -0.02
C GLY A 226 -10.96 5.74 -0.85
N LEU A 227 -9.85 6.11 -0.19
CA LEU A 227 -8.58 6.40 -0.88
C LEU A 227 -8.10 5.21 -1.71
N ASN A 228 -8.09 4.01 -1.11
CA ASN A 228 -7.61 2.78 -1.72
C ASN A 228 -8.50 2.33 -2.89
N ALA A 229 -9.83 2.40 -2.74
CA ALA A 229 -10.75 2.11 -3.84
C ALA A 229 -10.58 3.07 -5.03
N ALA A 230 -10.35 4.37 -4.77
CA ALA A 230 -10.07 5.34 -5.82
C ALA A 230 -8.71 5.09 -6.49
N PHE A 231 -7.71 4.63 -5.74
CA PHE A 231 -6.40 4.25 -6.26
C PHE A 231 -6.49 3.01 -7.17
N ASN A 232 -7.18 1.97 -6.72
CA ASN A 232 -7.42 0.75 -7.51
C ASN A 232 -8.18 1.06 -8.81
N ALA A 233 -9.15 1.99 -8.77
CA ALA A 233 -9.83 2.49 -9.96
C ALA A 233 -8.85 3.14 -10.97
N ALA A 234 -7.89 3.93 -10.49
CA ALA A 234 -6.90 4.59 -11.34
C ALA A 234 -5.97 3.57 -12.02
N ILE A 235 -5.55 2.51 -11.31
CA ILE A 235 -4.77 1.41 -11.91
C ILE A 235 -5.60 0.67 -12.96
N ALA A 236 -6.84 0.31 -12.64
CA ALA A 236 -7.75 -0.34 -13.58
C ALA A 236 -7.94 0.48 -14.87
N ILE A 237 -8.17 1.80 -14.74
CA ILE A 237 -8.29 2.72 -15.87
C ILE A 237 -6.99 2.76 -16.69
N ARG A 238 -5.81 2.78 -16.04
CA ARG A 238 -4.52 2.74 -16.73
C ARG A 238 -4.38 1.48 -17.59
N ARG A 239 -4.74 0.32 -17.04
CA ARG A 239 -4.71 -0.97 -17.76
C ARG A 239 -5.72 -1.02 -18.91
N ILE A 240 -6.93 -0.49 -18.72
CA ILE A 240 -7.92 -0.36 -19.80
C ILE A 240 -7.43 0.56 -20.93
N ASN A 241 -6.80 1.68 -20.59
CA ASN A 241 -6.25 2.59 -21.60
C ASN A 241 -5.11 1.95 -22.40
N ALA A 242 -4.23 1.19 -21.74
CA ALA A 242 -3.20 0.41 -22.41
C ALA A 242 -3.82 -0.64 -23.34
N GLU A 243 -4.84 -1.35 -22.88
CA GLU A 243 -5.55 -2.34 -23.69
C GLU A 243 -6.19 -1.72 -24.94
N LEU A 244 -6.87 -0.59 -24.78
CA LEU A 244 -7.47 0.14 -25.91
C LEU A 244 -6.40 0.56 -26.93
N ALA A 245 -5.19 0.92 -26.49
CA ALA A 245 -4.08 1.22 -27.40
C ALA A 245 -3.57 -0.03 -28.12
N VAL A 246 -3.43 -1.16 -27.40
CA VAL A 246 -3.01 -2.45 -27.98
C VAL A 246 -4.02 -2.92 -29.04
N VAL A 247 -5.32 -2.86 -28.75
CA VAL A 247 -6.36 -3.23 -29.74
C VAL A 247 -6.31 -2.31 -30.95
N ALA A 248 -6.17 -0.99 -30.76
CA ALA A 248 -6.13 -0.05 -31.87
C ALA A 248 -4.91 -0.24 -32.79
N GLN A 249 -3.77 -0.65 -32.25
CA GLN A 249 -2.53 -0.84 -33.02
C GLN A 249 -2.41 -2.24 -33.63
N PHE A 250 -2.81 -3.27 -32.89
CA PHE A 250 -2.52 -4.65 -33.24
C PHE A 250 -3.77 -5.46 -33.58
N HIS A 251 -4.98 -4.91 -33.41
CA HIS A 251 -6.25 -5.63 -33.60
C HIS A 251 -6.23 -6.98 -32.86
N ASN A 252 -6.97 -7.97 -33.34
CA ASN A 252 -7.00 -9.32 -32.74
C ASN A 252 -5.66 -10.12 -32.81
N THR A 253 -4.54 -9.56 -33.27
CA THR A 253 -3.26 -10.31 -33.38
C THR A 253 -2.57 -10.57 -32.04
N GLN A 254 -2.90 -9.81 -31.00
CA GLN A 254 -2.30 -9.91 -29.65
C GLN A 254 -3.32 -10.28 -28.57
N LEU A 255 -4.29 -11.13 -28.90
CA LEU A 255 -5.45 -11.41 -28.04
C LEU A 255 -5.08 -11.94 -26.65
N ALA A 256 -3.97 -12.65 -26.51
CA ALA A 256 -3.49 -13.15 -25.22
C ALA A 256 -3.08 -12.01 -24.27
N ILE A 257 -2.27 -11.07 -24.77
CA ILE A 257 -1.87 -9.86 -24.03
C ILE A 257 -3.11 -9.03 -23.69
N GLN A 258 -4.02 -8.91 -24.66
CA GLN A 258 -5.24 -8.14 -24.49
C GLN A 258 -6.12 -8.65 -23.35
N ARG A 259 -6.38 -9.96 -23.36
CA ARG A 259 -7.13 -10.63 -22.30
C ARG A 259 -6.43 -10.55 -20.95
N GLN A 260 -5.10 -10.54 -20.92
CA GLN A 260 -4.35 -10.40 -19.69
C GLN A 260 -4.48 -8.99 -19.10
N LEU A 261 -4.40 -7.94 -19.91
CA LEU A 261 -4.65 -6.56 -19.47
C LEU A 261 -6.07 -6.39 -18.91
N ILE A 262 -7.07 -6.97 -19.59
CA ILE A 262 -8.47 -6.96 -19.12
C ILE A 262 -8.59 -7.70 -17.78
N ARG A 263 -7.96 -8.87 -17.66
CA ARG A 263 -7.96 -9.65 -16.41
C ARG A 263 -7.34 -8.86 -15.28
N LEU A 264 -6.18 -8.26 -15.50
CA LEU A 264 -5.47 -7.44 -14.52
C LEU A 264 -6.30 -6.22 -14.12
N ALA A 265 -6.92 -5.50 -15.07
CA ALA A 265 -7.83 -4.41 -14.74
C ALA A 265 -8.99 -4.89 -13.83
N ASN A 266 -9.53 -6.08 -14.10
CA ASN A 266 -10.63 -6.63 -13.31
C ASN A 266 -10.21 -7.10 -11.91
N VAL A 267 -8.93 -7.42 -11.69
CA VAL A 267 -8.40 -7.70 -10.34
C VAL A 267 -8.49 -6.44 -9.49
N GLU A 268 -7.98 -5.31 -9.99
CA GLU A 268 -8.04 -4.02 -9.28
C GLU A 268 -9.47 -3.58 -8.97
N VAL A 269 -10.40 -3.78 -9.92
CA VAL A 269 -11.82 -3.52 -9.68
C VAL A 269 -12.39 -4.44 -8.59
N GLY A 270 -11.96 -5.70 -8.57
CA GLY A 270 -12.28 -6.64 -7.49
C GLY A 270 -11.79 -6.15 -6.14
N ASP A 271 -10.57 -5.64 -6.06
CA ASP A 271 -9.99 -5.11 -4.82
C ASP A 271 -10.76 -3.88 -4.34
N ALA A 272 -11.10 -2.93 -5.23
CA ALA A 272 -11.98 -1.81 -4.90
C ALA A 272 -13.36 -2.26 -4.37
N ILE A 273 -13.96 -3.30 -4.97
CA ILE A 273 -15.24 -3.88 -4.50
C ILE A 273 -15.07 -4.49 -3.10
N ASN A 274 -14.02 -5.27 -2.87
CA ASN A 274 -13.73 -5.92 -1.59
C ASN A 274 -13.52 -4.87 -0.49
N VAL A 275 -12.71 -3.85 -0.76
CA VAL A 275 -12.41 -2.75 0.17
C VAL A 275 -13.68 -2.01 0.61
N LEU A 276 -14.54 -1.63 -0.34
CA LEU A 276 -15.76 -0.89 -0.03
C LEU A 276 -16.85 -1.77 0.61
N SER A 277 -16.95 -3.04 0.22
CA SER A 277 -17.97 -3.96 0.73
C SER A 277 -17.63 -4.59 2.09
N ALA A 278 -16.38 -4.48 2.54
CA ALA A 278 -15.96 -4.93 3.87
C ALA A 278 -16.64 -4.16 5.01
N VAL A 279 -17.20 -2.99 4.74
CA VAL A 279 -18.00 -2.21 5.70
C VAL A 279 -19.38 -1.87 5.13
N PRO A 280 -20.43 -1.87 5.95
CA PRO A 280 -21.79 -1.64 5.46
C PRO A 280 -21.98 -0.18 5.02
N ASN A 281 -22.69 0.03 3.92
CA ASN A 281 -23.13 1.35 3.45
C ASN A 281 -21.99 2.37 3.18
N LEU A 282 -20.80 1.92 2.76
CA LEU A 282 -19.75 2.83 2.28
C LEU A 282 -19.87 3.01 0.76
N ASP A 283 -19.99 4.26 0.30
CA ASP A 283 -19.98 4.66 -1.11
C ASP A 283 -20.83 3.75 -2.03
N THR A 284 -22.06 3.43 -1.63
CA THR A 284 -22.89 2.37 -2.24
C THR A 284 -23.14 2.56 -3.74
N ALA A 285 -23.27 3.81 -4.20
CA ALA A 285 -23.39 4.14 -5.62
C ALA A 285 -22.08 3.82 -6.38
N SER A 286 -20.93 4.19 -5.82
CA SER A 286 -19.61 3.87 -6.38
C SER A 286 -19.36 2.37 -6.39
N LEU A 287 -19.70 1.66 -5.30
CA LEU A 287 -19.64 0.20 -5.24
C LEU A 287 -20.48 -0.46 -6.34
N THR A 288 -21.67 0.07 -6.61
CA THR A 288 -22.52 -0.42 -7.71
C THR A 288 -21.87 -0.16 -9.07
N ALA A 289 -21.29 1.02 -9.29
CA ALA A 289 -20.57 1.34 -10.51
C ALA A 289 -19.33 0.44 -10.72
N PHE A 290 -18.57 0.12 -9.67
CA PHE A 290 -17.49 -0.86 -9.74
C PHE A 290 -17.98 -2.25 -10.13
N LYS A 291 -19.05 -2.76 -9.52
CA LYS A 291 -19.66 -4.06 -9.89
C LYS A 291 -20.11 -4.10 -11.34
N ASN A 292 -20.68 -3.00 -11.83
CA ASN A 292 -21.06 -2.88 -13.24
C ASN A 292 -19.82 -2.84 -14.15
N ALA A 293 -18.76 -2.13 -13.76
CA ALA A 293 -17.50 -2.11 -14.50
C ALA A 293 -16.87 -3.51 -14.58
N ALA A 294 -16.88 -4.27 -13.48
CA ALA A 294 -16.40 -5.66 -13.45
C ALA A 294 -17.18 -6.55 -14.42
N THR A 295 -18.51 -6.38 -14.49
CA THR A 295 -19.35 -7.07 -15.48
C THR A 295 -18.93 -6.74 -16.92
N GLN A 296 -18.66 -5.46 -17.21
CA GLN A 296 -18.19 -5.03 -18.53
C GLN A 296 -16.81 -5.62 -18.87
N LEU A 297 -15.89 -5.66 -17.91
CA LEU A 297 -14.57 -6.28 -18.11
C LEU A 297 -14.67 -7.79 -18.33
N ALA A 298 -15.58 -8.49 -17.64
CA ALA A 298 -15.85 -9.89 -17.88
C ALA A 298 -16.36 -10.14 -19.32
N THR A 299 -17.29 -9.31 -19.80
CA THR A 299 -17.77 -9.35 -21.20
C THR A 299 -16.66 -9.08 -22.20
N ALA A 300 -15.84 -8.04 -21.96
CA ALA A 300 -14.71 -7.68 -22.83
C ALA A 300 -13.70 -8.83 -22.94
N ARG A 301 -13.49 -9.59 -21.86
CA ARG A 301 -12.52 -10.70 -21.83
C ARG A 301 -12.96 -11.91 -22.65
N THR A 302 -14.27 -12.19 -22.67
CA THR A 302 -14.82 -13.44 -23.24
C THR A 302 -15.29 -13.28 -24.68
N THR A 303 -15.70 -12.09 -25.10
CA THR A 303 -16.16 -11.87 -26.48
C THR A 303 -15.04 -12.13 -27.52
N SER A 304 -15.43 -12.70 -28.66
CA SER A 304 -14.57 -12.90 -29.83
C SER A 304 -14.62 -11.71 -30.80
N VAL A 305 -15.58 -10.81 -30.64
CA VAL A 305 -15.81 -9.66 -31.53
C VAL A 305 -15.03 -8.45 -31.00
N GLU A 306 -14.11 -7.93 -31.83
CA GLU A 306 -13.25 -6.79 -31.45
C GLU A 306 -14.06 -5.53 -31.11
N ALA A 307 -15.07 -5.21 -31.91
CA ALA A 307 -15.93 -4.04 -31.69
C ALA A 307 -16.67 -4.12 -30.35
N ASP A 308 -17.16 -5.30 -29.97
CA ASP A 308 -17.84 -5.52 -28.69
C ASP A 308 -16.86 -5.42 -27.53
N ARG A 309 -15.64 -5.95 -27.67
CA ARG A 309 -14.57 -5.82 -26.68
C ARG A 309 -14.23 -4.35 -26.41
N VAL A 310 -14.02 -3.57 -27.47
CA VAL A 310 -13.72 -2.13 -27.38
C VAL A 310 -14.90 -1.38 -26.73
N THR A 311 -16.13 -1.73 -27.08
CA THR A 311 -17.34 -1.11 -26.51
C THR A 311 -17.43 -1.38 -25.00
N ALA A 312 -17.26 -2.64 -24.59
CA ALA A 312 -17.28 -3.04 -23.19
C ALA A 312 -16.14 -2.40 -22.37
N LEU A 313 -14.92 -2.32 -22.94
CA LEU A 313 -13.78 -1.61 -22.32
C LEU A 313 -14.07 -0.12 -22.08
N LYS A 314 -14.65 0.57 -23.07
CA LYS A 314 -15.02 1.98 -22.93
C LYS A 314 -16.11 2.16 -21.89
N ALA A 315 -17.11 1.27 -21.86
CA ALA A 315 -18.17 1.28 -20.84
C ALA A 315 -17.60 1.07 -19.43
N ALA A 316 -16.71 0.07 -19.25
CA ALA A 316 -16.02 -0.17 -17.99
C ALA A 316 -15.25 1.07 -17.53
N ARG A 317 -14.46 1.70 -18.42
CA ARG A 317 -13.70 2.91 -18.10
C ARG A 317 -14.59 4.07 -17.65
N THR A 318 -15.74 4.29 -18.32
CA THR A 318 -16.71 5.31 -17.90
C THR A 318 -17.27 5.03 -16.51
N LEU A 319 -17.64 3.79 -16.23
CA LEU A 319 -18.14 3.36 -14.91
C LEU A 319 -17.08 3.53 -13.81
N LEU A 320 -15.80 3.25 -14.10
CA LEU A 320 -14.71 3.45 -13.14
C LEU A 320 -14.44 4.92 -12.85
N ASN A 321 -14.49 5.78 -13.88
CA ASN A 321 -14.43 7.23 -13.67
C ASN A 321 -15.59 7.71 -12.80
N GLN A 322 -16.82 7.25 -13.11
CA GLN A 322 -18.00 7.57 -12.31
C GLN A 322 -17.83 7.10 -10.85
N ALA A 323 -17.39 5.86 -10.64
CA ALA A 323 -17.15 5.31 -9.30
C ALA A 323 -16.11 6.12 -8.54
N SER A 324 -14.97 6.43 -9.16
CA SER A 324 -13.91 7.24 -8.55
C SER A 324 -14.38 8.64 -8.18
N THR A 325 -15.07 9.34 -9.09
CA THR A 325 -15.66 10.67 -8.79
C THR A 325 -16.79 10.61 -7.77
N GLY A 326 -17.44 9.45 -7.65
CA GLY A 326 -18.49 9.18 -6.67
C GLY A 326 -17.93 9.03 -5.25
N ILE A 327 -16.72 8.49 -5.09
CA ILE A 327 -16.03 8.38 -3.79
C ILE A 327 -15.71 9.78 -3.23
N GLY A 328 -15.25 10.71 -4.08
CA GLY A 328 -14.90 12.05 -3.62
C GLY A 328 -14.25 12.92 -4.69
N LYS A 329 -13.87 14.13 -4.28
CA LYS A 329 -13.19 15.13 -5.11
C LYS A 329 -11.71 15.23 -4.75
N ASN A 330 -10.91 15.64 -5.73
CA ASN A 330 -9.46 15.80 -5.62
C ASN A 330 -8.68 14.50 -5.31
N LEU A 331 -9.23 13.36 -5.73
CA LEU A 331 -8.61 12.02 -5.63
C LEU A 331 -7.94 11.61 -6.95
N ALA A 332 -7.04 12.44 -7.47
CA ALA A 332 -6.37 12.20 -8.75
C ALA A 332 -5.00 11.54 -8.57
N TYR A 333 -4.85 10.33 -9.11
CA TYR A 333 -3.60 9.58 -9.08
C TYR A 333 -2.96 9.49 -10.47
N LYS A 334 -1.65 9.73 -10.53
CA LYS A 334 -0.78 9.51 -11.68
C LYS A 334 -0.14 8.14 -11.53
N ILE A 335 -0.72 7.15 -12.19
CA ILE A 335 -0.22 5.77 -12.19
C ILE A 335 0.95 5.65 -13.17
N GLY A 336 2.07 5.12 -12.69
CA GLY A 336 3.27 4.89 -13.49
C GLY A 336 3.10 3.78 -14.53
N GLU A 337 3.96 3.80 -15.54
CA GLU A 337 3.91 2.85 -16.67
C GLU A 337 4.20 1.39 -16.27
N GLY A 338 4.88 1.18 -15.14
CA GLY A 338 5.21 -0.15 -14.62
C GLY A 338 3.97 -0.96 -14.20
N SER A 339 2.89 -0.27 -13.80
CA SER A 339 1.65 -0.90 -13.32
C SER A 339 0.73 -1.45 -14.42
N VAL A 340 1.15 -1.35 -15.69
CA VAL A 340 0.30 -1.74 -16.83
C VAL A 340 0.26 -3.26 -17.00
N MET A 341 1.43 -3.92 -16.97
CA MET A 341 1.56 -5.37 -17.24
C MET A 341 1.78 -6.22 -15.98
N PHE A 342 1.88 -5.57 -14.83
CA PHE A 342 2.14 -6.17 -13.52
C PHE A 342 1.18 -5.56 -12.50
#